data_AF-A0AA38CFI1-F1
#
_entry.id   AF-A0AA38CFI1-F1
#
_cell.length_a   1.000
_cell.length_b   1.000
_cell.length_c   1.000
_cell.angle_alpha   90.00
_cell.angle_beta   90.00
_cell.angle_gamma   90.00
#
_symmetry.space_group_name_H-M   'P 1'
#
loop_
_entity.id
_entity.type
_entity.pdbx_description
1 polymer ?
#
loop_
_entity_poly.entity_id
_entity_poly.type
_entity_poly.pdbx_seq_one_letter_code
_entity_poly.pdbx_strand_id
1 'polypeptide(L)'
;VDYAYGEWIVVGGQEGWRFGFNYTDWISKAGKIYVNDTLVFKYPIPTPSSFHYVVLLKNKKSYKECIVNTGRNLANTTRGVGFGFGFKLLKPKNYFFACGVGNGTHCNVGLMKFGVKPVVRLT
;
A
#
# COMPACT_ATOMS: atom_id res chain seq x y z
N VAL A 1 -24.77 -15.40 12.98
CA VAL A 1 -24.51 -14.28 12.05
C VAL A 1 -23.04 -13.94 12.12
N ASP A 2 -22.25 -14.47 11.18
CA ASP A 2 -20.83 -14.17 11.10
C ASP A 2 -20.67 -12.73 10.60
N TYR A 3 -20.40 -11.80 11.51
CA TYR A 3 -19.83 -10.52 11.13
C TYR A 3 -18.44 -10.85 10.59
N ALA A 4 -18.26 -10.97 9.28
CA ALA A 4 -16.95 -11.26 8.72
C ALA A 4 -15.98 -10.09 9.06
N TYR A 5 -15.27 -10.22 10.18
CA TYR A 5 -14.27 -9.26 10.62
C TYR A 5 -13.12 -9.26 9.60
N GLY A 6 -12.76 -8.08 9.12
CA GLY A 6 -11.62 -7.94 8.21
C GLY A 6 -10.29 -8.12 8.93
N GLU A 7 -9.30 -8.64 8.23
CA GLU A 7 -7.97 -8.87 8.80
C GLU A 7 -7.09 -7.62 8.70
N TRP A 8 -6.04 -7.57 9.52
CA TRP A 8 -5.02 -6.53 9.47
C TRP A 8 -3.77 -7.09 8.80
N ILE A 9 -3.53 -6.65 7.57
CA ILE A 9 -2.51 -7.22 6.69
C ILE A 9 -1.36 -6.23 6.60
N VAL A 10 -0.22 -6.60 7.19
CA VAL A 10 0.99 -5.76 7.10
C VAL A 10 1.55 -5.83 5.68
N VAL A 11 1.59 -4.67 5.02
CA VAL A 11 2.14 -4.55 3.66
C VAL A 11 3.63 -4.86 3.70
N GLY A 12 4.06 -5.84 2.90
CA GLY A 12 5.44 -6.34 2.87
C GLY A 12 5.79 -7.33 3.99
N GLY A 13 4.86 -7.67 4.88
CA GLY A 13 5.13 -8.58 6.00
C GLY A 13 6.24 -8.04 6.92
N GLN A 14 7.29 -8.83 7.16
CA GLN A 14 8.43 -8.43 7.99
C GLN A 14 9.26 -7.30 7.36
N GLU A 15 9.23 -7.16 6.03
CA GLU A 15 9.99 -6.15 5.30
C GLU A 15 9.38 -4.75 5.42
N GLY A 16 8.08 -4.68 5.76
CA GLY A 16 7.33 -3.44 5.85
C GLY A 16 7.27 -2.67 4.52
N TRP A 17 7.13 -1.35 4.61
CA TRP A 17 7.06 -0.43 3.48
C TRP A 17 8.39 0.32 3.28
N ARG A 18 9.34 -0.34 2.62
CA ARG A 18 10.69 0.14 2.30
C ARG A 18 11.03 0.13 0.80
N PHE A 19 12.08 0.87 0.46
CA PHE A 19 12.69 0.91 -0.87
C PHE A 19 13.32 -0.45 -1.25
N GLY A 20 13.23 -0.82 -2.52
CA GLY A 20 13.90 -1.98 -3.12
C GLY A 20 13.24 -3.32 -2.81
N PHE A 21 12.04 -3.33 -2.23
CA PHE A 21 11.28 -4.56 -1.99
C PHE A 21 10.21 -4.75 -3.07
N ASN A 22 10.05 -5.98 -3.56
CA ASN A 22 9.11 -6.27 -4.65
C ASN A 22 7.70 -6.52 -4.12
N TYR A 23 6.89 -5.47 -4.00
CA TYR A 23 5.51 -5.60 -3.52
C TYR A 23 4.57 -6.29 -4.51
N THR A 24 4.93 -6.36 -5.80
CA THR A 24 4.15 -7.11 -6.79
C THR A 24 4.28 -8.61 -6.57
N ASP A 25 5.48 -9.08 -6.22
CA ASP A 25 5.71 -10.47 -5.79
C ASP A 25 5.11 -10.76 -4.41
N TRP A 26 5.23 -9.82 -3.47
CA TRP A 26 4.60 -9.98 -2.16
C TRP A 26 3.08 -10.13 -2.25
N ILE A 27 2.38 -9.26 -3.00
CA ILE A 27 0.91 -9.31 -3.07
C ILE A 27 0.42 -10.56 -3.81
N SER A 28 1.20 -11.12 -4.75
CA SER A 28 0.83 -12.36 -5.43
C SER A 28 0.95 -13.58 -4.50
N LYS A 29 1.85 -13.53 -3.51
CA LYS A 29 2.06 -14.57 -2.49
C LYS A 29 1.22 -14.38 -1.23
N ALA A 30 0.68 -13.19 -1.00
CA ALA A 30 -0.14 -12.87 0.19
C ALA A 30 -1.50 -13.59 0.22
N GLY A 31 -1.89 -14.28 -0.85
CA GLY A 31 -3.18 -14.95 -0.96
C GLY A 31 -4.32 -13.99 -1.30
N LYS A 32 -5.56 -14.38 -0.98
CA LYS A 32 -6.75 -13.56 -1.26
C LYS A 32 -6.83 -12.43 -0.23
N ILE A 33 -6.94 -11.21 -0.73
CA ILE A 33 -7.31 -10.03 0.07
C ILE A 33 -8.81 -9.81 -0.07
N TYR A 34 -9.49 -9.53 1.03
CA TYR A 34 -10.93 -9.42 1.08
C TYR A 34 -11.41 -7.98 1.32
N VAL A 35 -12.67 -7.73 0.94
CA VAL A 35 -13.38 -6.52 1.38
C VAL A 35 -13.45 -6.54 2.91
N ASN A 36 -13.31 -5.36 3.52
CA ASN A 36 -13.14 -5.09 4.94
C ASN A 36 -11.76 -5.36 5.53
N ASP A 37 -10.84 -6.03 4.84
CA ASP A 37 -9.46 -6.11 5.29
C ASP A 37 -8.81 -4.72 5.34
N THR A 38 -7.84 -4.57 6.23
CA THR A 38 -7.08 -3.34 6.45
C THR A 38 -5.63 -3.57 6.09
N LEU A 39 -5.13 -2.82 5.10
CA LEU A 39 -3.71 -2.80 4.75
C LEU A 39 -2.97 -1.90 5.73
N VAL A 40 -1.94 -2.42 6.39
CA VAL A 40 -1.15 -1.69 7.38
C VAL A 40 0.23 -1.39 6.81
N PHE A 41 0.49 -0.11 6.56
CA PHE A 41 1.77 0.38 6.06
C PHE A 41 2.66 0.77 7.24
N LYS A 42 3.77 0.04 7.42
CA LYS A 42 4.76 0.30 8.46
C LYS A 42 6.08 0.74 7.84
N TYR A 43 6.62 1.87 8.27
CA TYR A 43 7.89 2.41 7.80
C TYR A 43 8.58 3.22 8.90
N PRO A 44 9.92 3.27 8.91
CA PRO A 44 10.69 3.87 9.99
C PRO A 44 10.45 5.38 10.13
N ILE A 45 10.87 5.93 11.27
CA ILE A 45 10.90 7.38 11.51
C ILE A 45 11.70 8.03 10.37
N PRO A 46 11.18 9.10 9.74
CA PRO A 46 11.86 9.73 8.62
C PRO A 46 13.18 10.35 9.06
N THR A 47 14.21 10.12 8.26
CA THR A 47 15.53 10.77 8.33
C THR A 47 15.75 11.59 7.07
N PRO A 48 16.74 12.50 7.02
CA PRO A 48 17.04 13.26 5.79
C PRO A 48 17.30 12.38 4.56
N SER A 49 17.86 11.19 4.75
CA SER A 49 18.23 10.25 3.68
C SER A 49 17.21 9.13 3.45
N SER A 50 16.23 8.95 4.34
CA SER A 50 15.25 7.88 4.22
C SER A 50 13.91 8.28 4.83
N PHE A 51 12.92 8.48 3.96
CA PHE A 51 11.54 8.76 4.33
C PHE A 51 10.59 8.19 3.28
N HIS A 52 9.39 7.80 3.71
CA HIS A 52 8.38 7.18 2.86
C HIS A 52 7.00 7.74 3.19
N TYR A 53 6.14 7.82 2.19
CA TYR A 53 4.74 8.19 2.38
C TYR A 53 3.88 7.40 1.40
N VAL A 54 2.57 7.32 1.64
CA VAL A 54 1.67 6.44 0.89
C VAL A 54 0.71 7.26 0.05
N VAL A 55 0.67 6.95 -1.24
CA VAL A 55 -0.24 7.56 -2.22
C VAL A 55 -1.17 6.49 -2.78
N LEU A 56 -2.46 6.79 -2.85
CA LEU A 56 -3.42 6.04 -3.64
C LEU A 56 -3.51 6.64 -5.04
N LEU A 57 -3.06 5.89 -6.03
CA LEU A 57 -3.04 6.31 -7.42
C LEU A 57 -4.43 6.19 -8.05
N LYS A 58 -4.72 7.12 -8.97
CA LYS A 58 -6.05 7.27 -9.57
C LYS A 58 -6.48 6.06 -10.40
N ASN A 59 -5.55 5.45 -11.14
CA ASN A 59 -5.84 4.37 -12.08
C ASN A 59 -4.57 3.56 -12.46
N LYS A 60 -4.77 2.55 -13.32
CA LYS A 60 -3.70 1.65 -13.81
C LYS A 60 -2.62 2.38 -14.61
N LYS A 61 -2.94 3.48 -15.31
CA LYS A 61 -1.94 4.29 -16.04
C LYS A 61 -1.00 4.97 -15.05
N SER A 62 -1.54 5.70 -14.08
CA SER A 62 -0.75 6.32 -13.00
C SER A 62 0.12 5.31 -12.26
N TYR A 63 -0.36 4.08 -12.05
CA TYR A 63 0.40 2.99 -11.44
C TYR A 63 1.60 2.52 -12.28
N LYS A 64 1.38 2.30 -13.58
CA LYS A 64 2.45 1.85 -14.48
C LYS A 64 3.53 2.91 -14.62
N GLU A 65 3.11 4.15 -14.83
CA GLU A 65 3.99 5.31 -15.12
C GLU A 65 4.44 6.06 -13.86
N CYS A 66 4.03 5.62 -12.66
CA CYS A 66 4.33 6.28 -11.39
C CYS A 66 3.98 7.78 -11.33
N ILE A 67 2.83 8.15 -11.92
CA ILE A 67 2.28 9.52 -11.89
C ILE A 67 1.63 9.76 -10.51
N VAL A 68 2.47 10.04 -9.51
CA VAL A 68 2.08 10.14 -8.10
C VAL A 68 1.40 11.47 -7.74
N ASN A 69 1.73 12.56 -8.45
CA ASN A 69 1.20 13.91 -8.21
C ASN A 69 -0.31 14.06 -8.42
N THR A 70 -0.94 13.14 -9.18
CA THR A 70 -2.40 13.11 -9.39
C THR A 70 -3.13 12.18 -8.41
N GLY A 71 -2.38 11.46 -7.57
CA GLY A 71 -2.91 10.54 -6.57
C GLY A 71 -3.34 11.24 -5.29
N ARG A 72 -4.07 10.51 -4.44
CA ARG A 72 -4.44 10.98 -3.10
C ARG A 72 -3.37 10.58 -2.11
N ASN A 73 -2.76 11.55 -1.43
CA ASN A 73 -1.90 11.29 -0.27
C ASN A 73 -2.74 10.69 0.87
N LEU A 74 -2.39 9.48 1.32
CA LEU A 74 -3.09 8.76 2.38
C LEU A 74 -2.39 8.91 3.74
N ALA A 75 -1.07 8.80 3.72
CA ALA A 75 -0.22 8.87 4.90
C ALA A 75 1.03 9.68 4.57
N ASN A 76 1.44 10.56 5.47
CA ASN A 76 2.66 11.36 5.37
C ASN A 76 3.88 10.57 5.91
N THR A 77 5.02 11.23 6.02
CA THR A 77 6.29 10.59 6.42
C THR A 77 6.35 10.05 7.83
N THR A 78 5.47 10.48 8.74
CA THR A 78 5.48 10.03 10.15
C THR A 78 4.38 9.03 10.48
N ARG A 79 3.34 8.94 9.65
CA ARG A 79 2.17 8.07 9.91
C ARG A 79 2.41 6.58 9.82
N GLY A 80 3.51 6.13 9.23
CA GLY A 80 3.89 4.72 9.16
C GLY A 80 4.67 4.22 10.36
N VAL A 81 5.03 5.09 11.30
CA VAL A 81 5.83 4.74 12.48
C VAL A 81 4.97 3.96 13.49
N GLY A 82 5.60 3.15 14.33
CA GLY A 82 4.95 2.42 15.42
C GLY A 82 3.95 1.39 14.90
N PHE A 83 2.67 1.54 15.25
CA PHE A 83 1.60 0.65 14.78
C PHE A 83 1.35 0.76 13.26
N GLY A 84 1.81 1.83 12.62
CA GLY A 84 1.68 2.05 11.18
C GLY A 84 0.36 2.69 10.76
N PHE A 85 0.24 2.94 9.47
CA PHE A 85 -0.95 3.53 8.86
C PHE A 85 -1.88 2.45 8.30
N GLY A 86 -3.11 2.37 8.81
CA GLY A 86 -4.15 1.46 8.32
C GLY A 86 -5.00 2.06 7.20
N PHE A 87 -5.22 1.31 6.12
CA PHE A 87 -6.16 1.64 5.06
C PHE A 87 -7.17 0.50 4.84
N LYS A 88 -8.44 0.73 5.17
CA LYS A 88 -9.50 -0.27 5.05
C LYS A 88 -10.04 -0.36 3.62
N LEU A 89 -10.10 -1.58 3.10
CA LEU A 89 -10.56 -1.90 1.75
C LEU A 89 -12.08 -2.10 1.70
N LEU A 90 -12.82 -1.02 1.49
CA LEU A 90 -14.28 -1.02 1.60
C LEU A 90 -15.05 -1.43 0.33
N LYS A 91 -14.40 -1.51 -0.83
CA LYS A 91 -15.09 -1.77 -2.11
C LYS A 91 -14.32 -2.80 -2.95
N PRO A 92 -14.99 -3.69 -3.70
CA PRO A 92 -14.35 -4.69 -4.57
C PRO A 92 -13.83 -4.08 -5.89
N LYS A 93 -12.99 -3.05 -5.79
CA LYS A 93 -12.40 -2.33 -6.93
C LYS A 93 -10.88 -2.43 -6.92
N ASN A 94 -10.24 -2.08 -8.04
CA ASN A 94 -8.78 -1.97 -8.06
C ASN A 94 -8.33 -0.79 -7.19
N TYR A 95 -7.36 -1.04 -6.31
CA TYR A 95 -6.58 -0.05 -5.59
C TYR A 95 -5.13 -0.14 -6.05
N PHE A 96 -4.50 1.02 -6.22
CA PHE A 96 -3.10 1.10 -6.63
C PHE A 96 -2.36 1.96 -5.62
N PHE A 97 -1.48 1.36 -4.84
CA PHE A 97 -0.70 2.05 -3.82
C PHE A 97 0.72 2.26 -4.33
N ALA A 98 1.31 3.40 -3.98
CA ALA A 98 2.69 3.71 -4.30
C ALA A 98 3.33 4.64 -3.27
N CYS A 99 4.66 4.69 -3.27
CA CYS A 99 5.42 5.70 -2.56
C CYS A 99 5.64 6.91 -3.48
N GLY A 100 5.23 8.09 -3.03
CA GLY A 100 5.32 9.31 -3.85
C GLY A 100 6.67 10.03 -3.77
N VAL A 101 7.62 9.55 -2.98
CA VAL A 101 8.91 10.23 -2.78
C VAL A 101 9.68 10.35 -4.10
N GLY A 102 10.33 11.50 -4.27
CA GLY A 102 11.11 11.83 -5.46
C GLY A 102 10.28 11.86 -6.74
N ASN A 103 9.06 12.41 -6.67
CA ASN A 103 8.11 12.48 -7.80
C ASN A 103 7.91 11.13 -8.51
N GLY A 104 7.78 10.05 -7.72
CA GLY A 104 7.60 8.69 -8.23
C GLY A 104 8.89 7.89 -8.36
N THR A 105 10.05 8.45 -8.00
CA THR A 105 11.33 7.70 -8.00
C THR A 105 11.25 6.45 -7.11
N HIS A 106 10.70 6.55 -5.90
CA HIS A 106 10.52 5.39 -5.02
C HIS A 106 9.50 4.37 -5.59
N CYS A 107 8.48 4.84 -6.30
CA CYS A 107 7.51 3.99 -6.99
C CYS A 107 8.15 3.21 -8.14
N ASN A 108 8.99 3.87 -8.96
CA ASN A 108 9.52 3.30 -10.19
C ASN A 108 10.82 2.51 -9.97
N VAL A 109 11.82 3.17 -9.38
CA VAL A 109 13.14 2.59 -9.12
C VAL A 109 13.13 1.78 -7.84
N GLY A 110 12.49 2.31 -6.79
CA GLY A 110 12.40 1.65 -5.49
C GLY A 110 11.38 0.51 -5.43
N LEU A 111 10.66 0.24 -6.52
CA LEU A 111 9.60 -0.77 -6.62
C LEU A 111 8.49 -0.62 -5.57
N MET A 112 8.38 0.54 -4.90
CA MET A 112 7.43 0.77 -3.81
C MET A 112 6.03 1.04 -4.36
N LYS A 113 5.43 0.02 -4.98
CA LYS A 113 4.09 0.05 -5.56
C LYS A 113 3.49 -1.34 -5.65
N PHE A 114 2.17 -1.42 -5.48
CA PHE A 114 1.40 -2.64 -5.79
C PHE A 114 -0.04 -2.29 -6.12
N GLY A 115 -0.67 -3.18 -6.89
CA GLY A 115 -2.10 -3.17 -7.14
C GLY A 115 -2.79 -4.30 -6.37
N VAL A 116 -3.98 -4.04 -5.85
CA VAL A 116 -4.81 -5.07 -5.21
C VAL A 116 -6.28 -4.83 -5.54
N LYS A 117 -7.03 -5.91 -5.78
CA LYS A 117 -8.48 -5.89 -5.89
C LYS A 117 -9.04 -6.82 -4.82
N PRO A 118 -9.60 -6.30 -3.71
CA PRO A 118 -10.19 -7.13 -2.69
C PRO A 118 -11.39 -7.89 -3.26
N VAL A 119 -11.54 -9.15 -2.89
CA VAL A 119 -12.69 -9.99 -3.25
C VAL A 119 -13.73 -9.97 -2.14
N VAL A 120 -15.00 -10.16 -2.50
CA VAL A 120 -16.06 -10.31 -1.49
C VAL A 120 -15.91 -11.68 -0.84
N ARG A 121 -16.02 -11.76 0.50
CA ARG A 121 -16.12 -13.04 1.21
C ARG A 121 -17.49 -13.63 0.85
N LEU A 122 -17.47 -14.71 0.07
CA LEU A 122 -18.65 -15.54 -0.07
C LEU A 122 -18.71 -16.40 1.19
N THR A 123 -19.85 -16.32 1.88
CA THR A 123 -20.17 -17.14 3.07
C THR A 123 -20.05 -18.61 2.76
#